data_AF-A0A5E7EAV1-F1
#
_entry.id   AF-A0A5E7EAV1-F1
#
_cell.length_a   1.000
_cell.length_b   1.000
_cell.length_c   1.000
_cell.angle_alpha   90.00
_cell.angle_beta   90.00
_cell.angle_gamma   90.00
#
_symmetry.space_group_name_H-M   'P 1'
#
loop_
_entity.id
_entity.type
_entity.pdbx_description
1 polymer ?
#
loop_
_entity_poly.entity_id
_entity_poly.type
_entity_poly.pdbx_seq_one_letter_code
_entity_poly.pdbx_strand_id
1 'polypeptide(L)'
;MQLAILLALILIAVILAPWLLGVIAVLVAAYGLWLAVAFALTIAAIAIGAVVLLISRRGLVKKRDISSGAEQKIAEANRLYRAKEAARRAVAAQEELKYIETPERDKKASTATCKSCSASIEKHSMYCPKCGKSPI
;
A
#
# COMPACT_ATOMS: atom_id res chain seq x y z
N MET A 1 -37.78 -32.37 71.82
CA MET A 1 -37.45 -32.65 70.41
C MET A 1 -36.46 -31.65 69.81
N GLN A 2 -36.70 -30.34 69.91
CA GLN A 2 -35.77 -29.32 69.38
C GLN A 2 -34.40 -29.29 70.06
N LEU A 3 -34.33 -29.48 71.38
CA LEU A 3 -33.06 -29.52 72.13
C LEU A 3 -32.10 -30.62 71.65
N ALA A 4 -32.65 -31.79 71.29
CA ALA A 4 -31.84 -32.91 70.80
C ALA A 4 -31.21 -32.61 69.43
N ILE A 5 -31.98 -31.96 68.55
CA ILE A 5 -31.49 -31.51 67.24
C ILE A 5 -30.41 -30.44 67.42
N LEU A 6 -30.63 -29.48 68.32
CA LEU A 6 -29.65 -28.43 68.60
C LEU A 6 -28.33 -29.01 69.12
N LEU A 7 -28.38 -29.94 70.07
CA LEU A 7 -27.20 -30.64 70.59
C LEU A 7 -26.47 -31.43 69.51
N ALA A 8 -27.19 -32.14 68.65
CA ALA A 8 -26.60 -32.89 67.55
C ALA A 8 -25.87 -31.96 66.56
N LEU A 9 -26.46 -30.81 66.23
CA LEU A 9 -25.82 -29.81 65.34
C LEU A 9 -24.56 -29.21 65.96
N ILE A 10 -24.58 -28.89 67.25
CA ILE A 10 -23.40 -28.39 67.97
C ILE A 10 -22.30 -29.45 67.98
N LEU A 11 -22.65 -30.71 68.27
CA LEU A 11 -21.70 -31.83 68.27
C LEU A 11 -21.01 -31.98 66.91
N ILE A 12 -21.78 -31.97 65.82
CA ILE A 12 -21.24 -32.03 64.46
C ILE A 12 -20.33 -30.84 64.19
N ALA A 13 -20.76 -29.62 64.53
CA ALA A 13 -19.95 -28.42 64.33
C ALA A 13 -18.60 -28.49 65.07
N VAL A 14 -18.59 -28.96 66.33
CA VAL A 14 -17.37 -29.10 67.13
C VAL A 14 -16.43 -30.17 66.56
N ILE A 15 -16.96 -31.24 65.99
CA ILE A 15 -16.15 -32.30 65.36
C ILE A 15 -15.62 -31.85 63.99
N LEU A 16 -16.41 -31.09 63.22
CA LEU A 16 -16.08 -30.69 61.86
C LEU A 16 -15.16 -29.45 61.80
N ALA A 17 -15.30 -28.50 62.74
CA ALA A 17 -14.58 -27.24 62.72
C ALA A 17 -13.04 -27.38 62.73
N PRO A 18 -12.42 -28.30 63.50
CA PRO A 18 -10.97 -28.50 63.47
C PRO A 18 -10.46 -28.98 62.11
N TRP A 19 -11.24 -29.83 61.41
CA TRP A 19 -10.91 -30.29 60.06
C TRP A 19 -11.02 -29.16 59.04
N LEU A 20 -12.02 -28.30 59.18
CA LEU A 20 -12.22 -27.16 58.29
C LEU A 20 -11.01 -26.21 58.31
N LEU A 21 -10.42 -25.97 59.48
CA LEU A 21 -9.22 -25.14 59.62
C LEU A 21 -8.02 -25.73 58.86
N GLY A 22 -7.84 -27.06 58.90
CA GLY A 22 -6.79 -27.74 58.14
C GLY A 22 -6.97 -27.56 56.64
N VAL A 23 -8.20 -27.73 56.13
CA VAL A 23 -8.51 -27.55 54.70
C VAL A 23 -8.25 -26.10 54.26
N ILE A 24 -8.66 -25.12 55.07
CA ILE A 24 -8.42 -23.71 54.78
C ILE A 24 -6.92 -23.41 54.76
N ALA A 25 -6.15 -23.93 55.73
CA ALA A 25 -4.71 -23.73 55.78
C ALA A 25 -4.00 -24.28 54.53
N VAL A 26 -4.37 -25.48 54.08
CA VAL A 26 -3.84 -26.08 52.84
C VAL A 26 -4.20 -25.24 51.62
N LEU A 27 -5.44 -24.77 51.53
CA LEU A 27 -5.90 -23.94 50.42
C LEU A 27 -5.15 -22.60 50.35
N VAL A 28 -4.98 -21.95 51.51
CA VAL A 28 -4.21 -20.71 51.63
C VAL A 28 -2.75 -20.92 51.26
N ALA A 29 -2.13 -22.02 51.70
CA ALA A 29 -0.74 -22.34 51.36
C ALA A 29 -0.58 -22.59 49.85
N ALA A 30 -1.49 -23.36 49.24
CA ALA A 30 -1.46 -23.64 47.81
C ALA A 30 -1.65 -22.36 46.97
N TYR A 31 -2.64 -21.52 47.33
CA TYR A 31 -2.89 -20.27 46.63
C TYR A 31 -1.75 -19.25 46.85
N GLY A 32 -1.22 -19.18 48.07
CA GLY A 32 -0.07 -18.33 48.40
C GLY A 32 1.18 -18.72 47.60
N LEU A 33 1.46 -20.02 47.48
CA LEU A 33 2.55 -20.52 46.65
C LEU A 33 2.35 -20.18 45.17
N TRP A 34 1.13 -20.37 44.65
CA TRP A 34 0.80 -20.01 43.28
C TRP A 34 1.02 -18.52 43.00
N LEU A 35 0.53 -17.65 43.89
CA LEU A 35 0.74 -16.20 43.78
C LEU A 35 2.22 -15.82 43.84
N ALA A 36 2.99 -16.43 44.75
CA ALA A 36 4.42 -16.16 44.87
C ALA A 36 5.17 -16.53 43.57
N VAL A 37 4.85 -17.68 42.98
CA VAL A 37 5.44 -18.13 41.71
C VAL A 37 5.04 -17.19 40.56
N ALA A 38 3.75 -16.87 40.44
CA ALA A 38 3.26 -15.97 39.39
C ALA A 38 3.92 -14.57 39.50
N PHE A 39 4.05 -14.05 40.72
CA PHE A 39 4.71 -12.78 40.97
C PHE A 39 6.20 -12.82 40.60
N ALA A 40 6.91 -13.86 41.01
CA ALA A 40 8.33 -14.06 40.66
C ALA A 40 8.54 -14.14 39.13
N LEU A 41 7.69 -14.88 38.42
CA LEU A 41 7.74 -14.98 36.96
C LEU A 41 7.45 -13.64 36.28
N THR A 42 6.49 -12.88 36.81
CA THR A 42 6.15 -11.55 36.27
C THR A 42 7.32 -10.58 36.42
N ILE A 43 7.96 -10.55 37.60
CA ILE A 43 9.17 -9.73 37.83
C ILE A 43 10.29 -10.17 36.90
N ALA A 44 10.54 -11.48 36.78
CA ALA A 44 11.58 -11.99 35.91
C ALA A 44 11.35 -11.59 34.44
N ALA A 45 10.12 -11.72 33.95
CA ALA A 45 9.75 -11.32 32.60
C ALA A 45 9.95 -9.81 32.36
N ILE A 46 9.56 -8.96 33.32
CA ILE A 46 9.77 -7.51 33.25
C ILE A 46 11.26 -7.18 33.24
N ALA A 47 12.05 -7.81 34.11
CA ALA A 47 13.49 -7.58 34.18
C ALA A 47 14.19 -7.99 32.88
N ILE A 48 13.86 -9.16 32.32
CA ILE A 48 14.37 -9.62 31.02
C ILE A 48 13.96 -8.64 29.92
N GLY A 49 12.68 -8.24 29.87
CA GLY A 49 12.18 -7.26 28.90
C GLY A 49 12.93 -5.92 28.99
N ALA A 50 13.17 -5.43 30.20
CA ALA A 50 13.92 -4.20 30.43
C ALA A 50 15.39 -4.33 29.99
N VAL A 51 16.04 -5.46 30.26
CA VAL A 51 17.41 -5.73 29.82
C VAL A 51 17.49 -5.81 28.30
N VAL A 52 16.56 -6.53 27.64
CA VAL A 52 16.48 -6.61 26.18
C VAL A 52 16.24 -5.22 25.58
N LEU A 53 15.37 -4.42 26.20
CA LEU A 53 15.09 -3.05 25.76
C LEU A 53 16.29 -2.12 25.97
N LEU A 54 17.05 -2.27 27.04
CA LEU A 54 18.28 -1.52 27.28
C LEU A 54 19.39 -1.92 26.30
N ILE A 55 19.54 -3.21 26.00
CA ILE A 55 20.49 -3.71 25.01
C ILE A 55 20.09 -3.25 23.60
N SER A 56 18.81 -3.30 23.25
CA SER A 56 18.35 -2.82 21.95
C SER A 56 18.51 -1.30 21.81
N ARG A 57 18.31 -0.53 22.88
CA ARG A 57 18.63 0.90 22.90
C ARG A 57 20.14 1.18 22.81
N ARG A 58 20.99 0.35 23.42
CA ARG A 58 22.47 0.53 23.37
C ARG A 58 23.13 -0.03 22.11
N GLY A 59 22.52 -1.00 21.42
CA GLY A 59 23.16 -1.75 20.33
C GLY A 59 22.40 -1.81 18.99
N LEU A 60 21.16 -1.31 18.89
CA LEU A 60 20.28 -1.54 17.73
C LEU A 60 19.68 -0.27 17.10
N VAL A 61 20.40 0.85 17.17
CA VAL A 61 20.35 1.85 16.08
C VAL A 61 21.74 2.03 15.48
N LYS A 62 22.43 0.91 15.20
CA LYS A 62 23.17 0.89 13.93
C LYS A 62 22.09 0.97 12.87
N LYS A 63 21.82 2.17 12.36
CA LYS A 63 21.12 2.36 11.09
C LYS A 63 21.76 1.34 10.15
N ARG A 64 21.04 0.27 9.85
CA ARG A 64 21.46 -0.67 8.84
C ARG A 64 21.56 0.21 7.60
N ASP A 65 22.76 0.42 7.06
CA ASP A 65 23.05 1.17 5.84
C ASP A 65 22.42 0.46 4.62
N ILE A 66 21.11 0.24 4.68
CA ILE A 66 20.25 -0.18 3.58
C ILE A 66 20.24 0.93 2.52
N SER A 67 20.62 2.17 2.89
CA SER A 67 20.77 3.27 1.95
C SER A 67 21.77 2.94 0.85
N SER A 68 22.94 2.37 1.16
CA SER A 68 23.98 2.15 0.14
C SER A 68 23.52 1.23 -1.01
N GLY A 69 22.85 0.12 -0.71
CA GLY A 69 22.36 -0.82 -1.72
C GLY A 69 21.07 -0.37 -2.41
N ALA A 70 20.17 0.30 -1.70
CA ALA A 70 18.93 0.83 -2.28
C ALA A 70 19.19 2.05 -3.16
N GLU A 71 20.08 2.95 -2.74
CA GLU A 71 20.50 4.14 -3.50
C GLU A 71 21.20 3.75 -4.80
N GLN A 72 22.04 2.70 -4.79
CA GLN A 72 22.65 2.18 -6.01
C GLN A 72 21.61 1.69 -7.02
N LYS A 73 20.61 0.92 -6.56
CA LYS A 73 19.53 0.42 -7.43
C LYS A 73 18.64 1.54 -7.97
N ILE A 74 18.35 2.57 -7.16
CA ILE A 74 17.59 3.75 -7.59
C ILE A 74 18.40 4.57 -8.61
N ALA A 75 19.70 4.75 -8.39
CA ALA A 75 20.59 5.46 -9.32
C ALA A 75 20.69 4.75 -10.67
N GLU A 76 20.78 3.42 -10.68
CA GLU A 76 20.81 2.62 -11.90
C GLU A 76 19.48 2.70 -12.66
N ALA A 77 18.34 2.57 -11.95
CA ALA A 77 17.01 2.71 -12.55
C ALA A 77 16.80 4.09 -13.19
N ASN A 78 17.24 5.17 -12.51
CA ASN A 78 17.16 6.53 -13.04
C ASN A 78 18.03 6.74 -14.29
N ARG A 79 19.21 6.13 -14.35
CA ARG A 79 20.08 6.17 -15.54
C ARG A 79 19.42 5.51 -16.74
N LEU A 80 18.85 4.32 -16.55
CA LEU A 80 18.11 3.58 -17.59
C LEU A 80 16.89 4.37 -18.08
N TYR A 81 16.14 5.00 -17.18
CA TYR A 81 14.98 5.79 -17.55
C TYR A 81 15.36 7.00 -18.41
N ARG A 82 16.39 7.76 -18.01
CA ARG A 82 16.89 8.91 -18.79
C ARG A 82 17.39 8.52 -20.17
N ALA A 83 18.09 7.39 -20.29
CA ALA A 83 18.56 6.88 -21.58
C ALA A 83 17.38 6.52 -22.51
N LYS A 84 16.36 5.85 -21.98
CA LYS A 84 15.14 5.52 -22.74
C LYS A 84 14.36 6.76 -23.16
N GLU A 85 14.26 7.75 -22.29
CA GLU A 85 13.54 9.00 -22.59
C GLU A 85 14.27 9.83 -23.66
N ALA A 86 15.61 9.91 -23.59
CA ALA A 86 16.42 10.56 -24.61
C ALA A 86 16.27 9.88 -25.99
N ALA A 87 16.27 8.54 -26.03
CA ALA A 87 16.03 7.78 -27.25
C ALA A 87 14.63 8.04 -27.82
N ARG A 88 13.58 8.05 -26.98
CA ARG A 88 12.21 8.37 -27.42
C ARG A 88 12.11 9.79 -27.97
N ARG A 89 12.76 10.78 -27.33
CA ARG A 89 12.77 12.16 -27.83
C ARG A 89 13.54 12.28 -29.15
N ALA A 90 14.63 11.55 -29.33
CA ALA A 90 15.36 11.54 -30.60
C ALA A 90 14.53 10.94 -31.73
N VAL A 91 13.80 9.84 -31.47
CA VAL A 91 12.87 9.24 -32.45
C VAL A 91 11.73 10.19 -32.78
N ALA A 92 11.11 10.82 -31.79
CA ALA A 92 10.04 11.80 -32.01
C ALA A 92 10.52 13.02 -32.82
N ALA A 93 11.72 13.53 -32.54
CA ALA A 93 12.30 14.62 -33.31
C ALA A 93 12.61 14.23 -34.77
N GLN A 94 13.06 12.99 -35.00
CA GLN A 94 13.24 12.46 -36.35
C GLN A 94 11.91 12.29 -37.10
N GLU A 95 10.87 11.84 -36.40
CA GLU A 95 9.53 11.69 -36.97
C GLU A 95 8.90 13.04 -37.32
N GLU A 96 9.11 14.06 -36.47
CA GLU A 96 8.69 15.45 -36.73
C GLU A 96 9.42 16.04 -37.96
N LEU A 97 10.74 15.86 -38.06
CA LEU A 97 11.51 16.30 -39.24
C LEU A 97 11.06 15.59 -40.52
N LYS A 98 10.75 14.29 -40.46
CA LYS A 98 10.25 13.53 -41.60
C LYS A 98 8.88 14.01 -42.07
N TYR A 99 8.02 14.47 -41.17
CA TYR A 99 6.73 15.07 -41.51
C TYR A 99 6.90 16.43 -42.20
N ILE A 100 7.85 17.25 -41.74
CA ILE A 100 8.18 18.55 -42.35
C ILE A 100 8.82 18.38 -43.73
N GLU A 101 9.63 17.32 -43.93
CA GLU A 101 10.26 17.01 -45.22
C GLU A 101 9.35 16.31 -46.24
N THR A 102 8.14 15.89 -45.89
CA THR A 102 7.14 15.53 -46.91
C THR A 102 6.54 16.81 -47.48
N PRO A 103 6.96 17.28 -48.68
CA PRO A 103 6.27 18.39 -49.31
C PRO A 103 4.84 17.93 -49.58
N GLU A 104 3.92 18.76 -49.11
CA GLU A 104 2.53 18.96 -49.49
C GLU A 104 2.25 18.60 -50.97
N ARG A 105 2.28 17.32 -51.33
CA ARG A 105 1.90 16.84 -52.66
C ARG A 105 0.46 16.41 -52.62
N ASP A 106 -0.29 17.12 -53.46
CA ASP A 106 -1.60 16.78 -54.01
C ASP A 106 -2.81 17.46 -53.39
N LYS A 107 -2.77 18.80 -53.38
CA LYS A 107 -3.95 19.59 -53.76
C LYS A 107 -3.71 20.30 -55.09
N LYS A 108 -3.53 19.53 -56.17
CA LYS A 108 -3.73 20.08 -57.52
C LYS A 108 -5.20 20.45 -57.64
N ALA A 109 -5.50 21.75 -57.66
CA ALA A 109 -6.84 22.26 -57.93
C ALA A 109 -7.35 21.62 -59.23
N SER A 110 -8.24 20.64 -59.12
CA SER A 110 -8.83 20.01 -60.28
C SER A 110 -9.75 21.03 -60.94
N THR A 111 -9.42 21.46 -62.15
CA THR A 111 -10.27 22.34 -62.95
C THR A 111 -11.22 21.50 -63.81
N ALA A 112 -12.50 21.83 -63.83
CA ALA A 112 -13.52 21.29 -64.72
C ALA A 112 -13.89 22.30 -65.80
N THR A 113 -14.40 21.85 -66.95
CA THR A 113 -14.83 22.75 -68.03
C THR A 113 -16.34 22.92 -68.00
N CYS A 114 -16.83 24.16 -68.08
CA CYS A 114 -18.27 24.43 -68.14
C CYS A 114 -18.86 24.00 -69.49
N LYS A 115 -19.93 23.18 -69.49
CA LYS A 115 -20.60 22.72 -70.72
C LYS A 115 -21.29 23.83 -71.52
N SER A 116 -21.72 24.92 -70.86
CA SER A 116 -22.51 25.98 -71.52
C SER A 116 -21.64 27.00 -72.27
N CYS A 117 -20.44 27.29 -71.79
CA CYS A 117 -19.58 28.34 -72.35
C CYS A 117 -18.12 27.94 -72.53
N SER A 118 -17.78 26.66 -72.28
CA SER A 118 -16.44 26.09 -72.40
C SER A 118 -15.33 26.73 -71.53
N ALA A 119 -15.69 27.58 -70.56
CA ALA A 119 -14.71 28.18 -69.66
C ALA A 119 -14.18 27.16 -68.63
N SER A 120 -12.88 27.23 -68.33
CA SER A 120 -12.25 26.44 -67.26
C SER A 120 -12.60 27.03 -65.89
N ILE A 121 -13.07 26.19 -64.98
CA ILE A 121 -13.54 26.55 -63.64
C ILE A 121 -13.01 25.54 -62.62
N GLU A 122 -12.98 25.91 -61.34
CA GLU A 122 -12.63 24.95 -60.29
C GLU A 122 -13.76 23.92 -60.09
N LYS A 123 -13.42 22.64 -59.92
CA LYS A 123 -14.37 21.51 -59.88
C LYS A 123 -15.42 21.61 -58.74
N HIS A 124 -15.22 22.51 -57.77
CA HIS A 124 -16.14 22.76 -56.66
C HIS A 124 -16.94 24.07 -56.78
N SER A 125 -16.83 24.83 -57.87
CA SER A 125 -17.66 26.03 -58.07
C SER A 125 -19.09 25.64 -58.45
N MET A 126 -20.10 26.10 -57.71
CA MET A 126 -21.52 25.80 -58.01
C MET A 126 -22.04 26.50 -59.28
N TYR A 127 -21.40 27.60 -59.68
CA TYR A 127 -21.80 28.41 -60.84
C TYR A 127 -20.58 28.81 -61.65
N CYS A 128 -20.72 28.84 -62.98
CA CYS A 128 -19.67 29.32 -63.86
C CYS A 128 -19.56 30.86 -63.80
N PRO A 129 -18.37 31.43 -63.54
CA PRO A 129 -18.18 32.88 -63.44
C PRO A 129 -18.35 33.61 -64.78
N LYS A 130 -18.29 32.89 -65.91
CA LYS A 130 -18.45 33.46 -67.25
C LYS A 130 -19.90 33.54 -67.72
N CYS A 131 -20.73 32.57 -67.37
CA CYS A 131 -22.10 32.46 -67.91
C CYS A 131 -23.19 32.36 -66.84
N GLY A 132 -22.83 32.29 -65.55
CA GLY A 132 -23.75 32.21 -64.43
C GLY A 132 -24.51 30.88 -64.28
N LYS A 133 -24.33 29.94 -65.22
CA LYS A 133 -25.01 28.63 -65.21
C LYS A 133 -24.21 27.60 -64.40
N SER A 134 -24.90 26.63 -63.81
CA SER A 134 -24.25 25.52 -63.10
C SER A 134 -23.43 24.67 -64.09
N PRO A 135 -22.26 24.16 -63.67
CA PRO A 135 -21.34 23.46 -64.57
C PRO A 135 -21.65 21.98 -64.83
N ILE A 136 -22.83 21.51 -64.44
CA ILE A 136 -23.28 20.11 -64.54
C ILE A 136 -23.92 19.85 -65.91
#